data_AF-A0AAV0PJQ5-F1
#
_entry.id   AF-A0AAV0PJQ5-F1
#
_cell.length_a   1.000
_cell.length_b   1.000
_cell.length_c   1.000
_cell.angle_alpha   90.00
_cell.angle_beta   90.00
_cell.angle_gamma   90.00
#
_symmetry.space_group_name_H-M   'P 1'
#
loop_
_entity.id
_entity.type
_entity.pdbx_description
1 polymer ?
#
loop_
_entity_poly.entity_id
_entity_poly.type
_entity_poly.pdbx_seq_one_letter_code
_entity_poly.pdbx_strand_id
1 'polypeptide(L)'
;MGTACASSPVPPPTEVIVAALLDAVEAGYRHFDTAAVYRTEEEVGRAVAEAVEKGLVGSRDEFFITSKVWCADLHVDSVVPALTNTLRVSMKKSPLGFAKEDIVEFDMRGTWAAMEDCFRLGLCKSIGVSNYGPAKLHQLLQHATIPPAVNQVGLFPPCRHRYPCG
;
A
#
# COMPACT_ATOMS: atom_id res chain seq x y z
N MET A 1 4.69 -14.05 -7.41
CA MET A 1 3.35 -13.58 -7.86
C MET A 1 2.67 -12.92 -6.67
N GLY A 2 1.91 -11.85 -6.89
CA GLY A 2 1.19 -11.13 -5.82
C GLY A 2 -0.28 -10.92 -6.17
N THR A 3 -1.13 -10.74 -5.16
CA THR A 3 -2.58 -10.55 -5.33
C THR A 3 -3.07 -9.27 -4.65
N ALA A 4 -4.04 -8.59 -5.25
CA ALA A 4 -4.64 -7.37 -4.73
C ALA A 4 -5.88 -7.69 -3.87
N CYS A 5 -5.97 -7.07 -2.70
CA CYS A 5 -7.00 -7.34 -1.70
C CYS A 5 -8.15 -6.31 -1.73
N ALA A 6 -8.47 -5.73 -2.89
CA ALA A 6 -9.52 -4.73 -3.01
C ALA A 6 -10.91 -5.39 -2.98
N SER A 7 -11.82 -4.85 -2.16
CA SER A 7 -13.23 -5.29 -2.11
C SER A 7 -14.17 -4.10 -2.34
N SER A 8 -15.10 -4.21 -3.29
CA SER A 8 -16.06 -3.15 -3.65
C SER A 8 -17.43 -3.73 -3.97
N PRO A 9 -18.56 -3.04 -3.67
CA PRO A 9 -18.72 -1.81 -2.88
C PRO A 9 -18.96 -2.06 -1.37
N VAL A 10 -19.23 -3.31 -0.99
CA VAL A 10 -19.29 -3.77 0.40
C VAL A 10 -18.25 -4.88 0.52
N PRO A 11 -17.30 -4.82 1.47
CA PRO A 11 -16.39 -5.93 1.70
C PRO A 11 -17.21 -7.19 2.01
N PRO A 12 -16.90 -8.35 1.39
CA PRO A 12 -17.48 -9.60 1.85
C PRO A 12 -17.13 -9.83 3.32
N PRO A 13 -17.85 -10.71 4.04
CA PRO A 13 -17.56 -10.99 5.44
C PRO A 13 -16.08 -11.27 5.67
N THR A 14 -15.54 -10.81 6.79
CA THR A 14 -14.13 -10.95 7.18
C THR A 14 -13.61 -12.35 6.93
N GLU A 15 -14.40 -13.35 7.31
CA GLU A 15 -14.08 -14.77 7.22
C GLU A 15 -13.88 -15.22 5.77
N VAL A 16 -14.63 -14.65 4.83
CA VAL A 16 -14.50 -14.93 3.39
C VAL A 16 -13.20 -14.35 2.84
N ILE A 17 -12.84 -13.13 3.25
CA ILE A 17 -11.59 -12.49 2.84
C ILE A 17 -10.39 -13.27 3.38
N VAL A 18 -10.43 -13.59 4.68
CA VAL A 18 -9.36 -14.35 5.34
C VAL A 18 -9.20 -15.73 4.71
N ALA A 19 -10.30 -16.45 4.44
CA ALA A 19 -10.25 -17.75 3.78
C ALA A 19 -9.60 -17.66 2.38
N ALA A 20 -10.02 -16.69 1.55
CA ALA A 20 -9.43 -16.50 0.23
C ALA A 20 -7.93 -16.15 0.27
N LEU A 21 -7.49 -15.40 1.30
CA LEU A 21 -6.08 -15.09 1.52
C LEU A 21 -5.29 -16.32 1.95
N LEU A 22 -5.85 -17.17 2.83
CA LEU A 22 -5.23 -18.42 3.22
C LEU A 22 -5.11 -19.39 2.05
N ASP A 23 -6.14 -19.51 1.21
CA ASP A 23 -6.09 -20.29 -0.03
C ASP A 23 -4.95 -19.80 -0.94
N ALA A 24 -4.76 -18.48 -1.03
CA ALA A 24 -3.62 -17.92 -1.76
C ALA A 24 -2.27 -18.27 -1.11
N VAL A 25 -2.16 -18.27 0.23
CA VAL A 25 -0.94 -18.71 0.92
C VAL A 25 -0.63 -20.18 0.61
N GLU A 26 -1.64 -21.06 0.66
CA GLU A 26 -1.52 -22.48 0.33
C GLU A 26 -1.11 -22.69 -1.13
N ALA A 27 -1.62 -21.85 -2.04
CA ALA A 27 -1.20 -21.82 -3.44
C ALA A 27 0.22 -21.25 -3.66
N GLY A 28 0.93 -20.88 -2.59
CA GLY A 28 2.31 -20.39 -2.62
C GLY A 28 2.47 -18.88 -2.76
N TYR A 29 1.39 -18.11 -2.66
CA TYR A 29 1.50 -16.65 -2.66
C TYR A 29 2.16 -16.18 -1.37
N ARG A 30 3.11 -15.26 -1.54
CA ARG A 30 3.85 -14.61 -0.45
C ARG A 30 3.82 -13.09 -0.55
N HIS A 31 3.14 -12.56 -1.56
CA HIS A 31 2.99 -11.12 -1.78
C HIS A 31 1.51 -10.72 -1.80
N PHE A 32 1.12 -9.88 -0.84
CA PHE A 32 -0.21 -9.28 -0.77
C PHE A 32 -0.16 -7.77 -0.98
N ASP A 33 -1.05 -7.25 -1.82
CA ASP A 33 -1.21 -5.83 -2.09
C ASP A 33 -2.55 -5.35 -1.52
N THR A 34 -2.50 -4.37 -0.62
CA THR A 34 -3.67 -3.74 0.01
C THR A 34 -3.55 -2.22 -0.04
N ALA A 35 -4.51 -1.52 0.56
CA ALA A 35 -4.52 -0.07 0.72
C ALA A 35 -5.51 0.30 1.84
N ALA A 36 -5.26 1.41 2.54
CA ALA A 36 -6.16 1.91 3.59
C ALA A 36 -7.60 2.11 3.08
N VAL A 37 -7.75 2.54 1.82
CA VAL A 37 -9.07 2.75 1.19
C VAL A 37 -9.83 1.44 0.93
N TYR A 38 -9.13 0.30 0.79
CA TYR A 38 -9.79 -0.99 0.59
C TYR A 38 -10.47 -1.49 1.87
N ARG A 39 -9.98 -1.02 3.04
CA ARG A 39 -10.45 -1.46 4.36
C ARG A 39 -10.32 -2.97 4.56
N THR A 40 -9.29 -3.58 3.95
CA THR A 40 -8.98 -5.02 4.04
C THR A 40 -7.64 -5.32 4.74
N GLU A 41 -6.98 -4.30 5.29
CA GLU A 41 -5.66 -4.42 5.91
C GLU A 41 -5.69 -5.31 7.16
N GLU A 42 -6.80 -5.26 7.92
CA GLU A 42 -6.98 -6.06 9.13
C GLU A 42 -7.12 -7.54 8.77
N GLU A 43 -7.86 -7.86 7.72
CA GLU A 43 -8.08 -9.19 7.19
C GLU A 43 -6.79 -9.78 6.64
N VAL A 44 -5.96 -8.96 5.96
CA VAL A 44 -4.60 -9.36 5.55
C VAL A 44 -3.71 -9.66 6.75
N GLY A 45 -3.77 -8.83 7.80
CA GLY A 45 -3.04 -9.07 9.04
C GLY A 45 -3.44 -10.37 9.73
N ARG A 46 -4.75 -10.63 9.82
CA ARG A 46 -5.31 -11.86 10.40
C ARG A 46 -4.90 -13.10 9.60
N ALA A 47 -5.06 -13.08 8.28
CA ALA A 47 -4.70 -14.22 7.43
C ALA A 47 -3.21 -14.58 7.54
N VAL A 48 -2.34 -13.58 7.63
CA VAL A 48 -0.90 -13.80 7.80
C VAL A 48 -0.57 -14.38 9.17
N ALA A 49 -1.20 -13.89 10.24
CA ALA A 49 -1.02 -14.45 11.57
C ALA A 49 -1.50 -15.92 11.63
N GLU A 50 -2.68 -16.19 11.07
CA GLU A 50 -3.27 -17.53 11.03
C GLU A 50 -2.44 -18.49 10.17
N ALA A 51 -1.87 -18.03 9.05
CA ALA A 51 -0.96 -18.84 8.23
C ALA A 51 0.31 -19.27 8.98
N VAL A 52 0.86 -18.38 9.81
CA VAL A 52 2.01 -18.70 10.67
C VAL A 52 1.60 -19.68 11.77
N GLU A 53 0.47 -19.45 12.43
CA GLU A 53 -0.05 -20.33 13.50
C GLU A 53 -0.35 -21.74 12.99
N LYS A 54 -0.93 -21.86 11.80
CA LYS A 54 -1.20 -23.13 11.12
C LYS A 54 0.05 -23.81 10.54
N GLY A 55 1.20 -23.16 10.57
CA GLY A 55 2.45 -23.67 10.00
C GLY A 55 2.45 -23.74 8.46
N LEU A 56 1.57 -23.00 7.78
CA LEU A 56 1.57 -22.85 6.32
C LEU A 56 2.80 -22.10 5.82
N VAL A 57 3.40 -21.29 6.70
CA VAL A 57 4.69 -20.62 6.55
C VAL A 57 5.47 -20.71 7.86
N GLY A 58 6.80 -20.63 7.79
CA GLY A 58 7.66 -20.69 8.97
C GLY A 58 7.71 -19.38 9.76
N SER A 59 7.50 -18.23 9.10
CA SER A 59 7.49 -16.93 9.79
C SER A 59 6.77 -15.82 8.99
N ARG A 60 6.47 -14.72 9.68
CA ARG A 60 5.96 -13.48 9.07
C ARG A 60 6.92 -12.90 8.03
N ASP A 61 8.23 -13.14 8.15
CA ASP A 61 9.24 -12.58 7.25
C ASP A 61 9.19 -13.17 5.83
N GLU A 62 8.50 -14.29 5.65
CA GLU A 62 8.24 -14.85 4.33
C GLU A 62 7.22 -14.05 3.51
N PHE A 63 6.47 -13.14 4.16
CA PHE A 63 5.48 -12.31 3.47
C PHE A 63 5.99 -10.91 3.11
N PHE A 64 5.80 -10.54 1.85
CA PHE A 64 5.90 -9.18 1.36
C PHE A 64 4.50 -8.56 1.31
N ILE A 65 4.23 -7.54 2.13
CA ILE A 65 2.92 -6.87 2.14
C ILE A 65 3.11 -5.43 1.68
N THR A 66 2.40 -5.06 0.62
CA THR A 66 2.36 -3.69 0.11
C THR A 66 1.06 -3.03 0.59
N SER A 67 1.15 -1.86 1.22
CA SER A 67 -0.01 -0.98 1.44
C SER A 67 0.25 0.41 0.87
N LYS A 68 -0.82 1.19 0.68
CA LYS A 68 -0.84 2.51 0.05
C LYS A 68 -1.51 3.51 0.98
N VAL A 69 -0.85 4.65 1.16
CA VAL A 69 -1.43 5.85 1.78
C VAL A 69 -2.38 6.50 0.77
N TRP A 70 -3.59 6.83 1.19
CA TRP A 70 -4.58 7.45 0.31
C TRP A 70 -4.32 8.96 0.13
N CYS A 71 -4.79 9.54 -0.97
CA CYS A 71 -4.50 10.93 -1.33
C CYS A 71 -4.92 11.96 -0.27
N ALA A 72 -5.96 11.65 0.51
CA ALA A 72 -6.42 12.49 1.62
C ALA A 72 -5.44 12.58 2.79
N ASP A 73 -4.52 11.62 2.92
CA ASP A 73 -3.57 11.52 4.03
C ASP A 73 -2.14 11.91 3.63
N LEU A 74 -1.95 12.51 2.44
CA LEU A 74 -0.62 12.86 1.91
C LEU A 74 -0.03 14.16 2.48
N HIS A 75 -0.73 14.86 3.37
CA HIS A 75 -0.13 15.99 4.09
C HIS A 75 1.07 15.53 4.92
N VAL A 76 2.17 16.29 4.92
CA VAL A 76 3.46 15.89 5.52
C VAL A 76 3.32 15.39 6.96
N ASP A 77 2.51 16.06 7.78
CA ASP A 77 2.28 15.70 9.18
C ASP A 77 1.37 14.47 9.35
N SER A 78 0.61 14.12 8.30
CA SER A 78 -0.37 13.03 8.30
C SER A 78 0.22 11.71 7.81
N VAL A 79 1.30 11.74 7.02
CA VAL A 79 1.90 10.53 6.40
C VAL A 79 2.46 9.58 7.46
N VAL A 80 3.25 10.07 8.42
CA VAL A 80 3.84 9.21 9.46
C VAL A 80 2.75 8.60 10.37
N PRO A 81 1.76 9.36 10.88
CA PRO A 81 0.63 8.78 11.60
C PRO A 81 -0.20 7.81 10.76
N ALA A 82 -0.47 8.12 9.50
CA ALA A 82 -1.26 7.25 8.61
C ALA A 82 -0.54 5.92 8.35
N LEU A 83 0.76 5.93 8.04
CA LEU A 83 1.57 4.73 7.89
C LEU A 83 1.67 3.95 9.19
N THR A 84 1.87 4.63 10.32
CA THR A 84 1.90 3.99 11.64
C THR A 84 0.57 3.28 11.94
N ASN A 85 -0.57 3.86 11.55
CA ASN A 85 -1.88 3.26 11.72
C ASN A 85 -2.09 2.04 10.80
N THR A 86 -1.69 2.14 9.53
CA THR A 86 -1.69 1.01 8.58
C THR A 86 -0.81 -0.15 9.05
N LEU A 87 0.36 0.15 9.63
CA LEU A 87 1.33 -0.85 10.04
C LEU A 87 1.05 -1.49 11.42
N ARG A 88 0.29 -0.82 12.30
CA ARG A 88 -0.03 -1.32 13.65
C ARG A 88 -1.25 -2.24 13.73
N VAL A 89 -1.91 -2.58 12.63
CA VAL A 89 -3.05 -3.53 12.58
C VAL A 89 -4.17 -3.19 13.58
N SER A 90 -4.30 -1.93 14.02
CA SER A 90 -5.36 -1.51 14.95
C SER A 90 -5.82 -0.08 14.70
N MET A 91 -6.77 0.01 13.76
CA MET A 91 -7.91 0.94 13.62
C MET A 91 -7.72 2.46 13.82
N LYS A 92 -8.06 3.21 12.76
CA LYS A 92 -9.27 4.06 12.72
C LYS A 92 -9.90 3.97 11.32
N LYS A 93 -11.20 3.67 11.24
CA LYS A 93 -11.98 3.81 9.99
C LYS A 93 -12.04 5.30 9.63
N SER A 94 -11.31 5.72 8.61
CA SER A 94 -11.53 7.03 8.00
C SER A 94 -12.94 7.04 7.37
N PRO A 95 -13.82 8.00 7.72
CA PRO A 95 -15.11 8.13 7.08
C PRO A 95 -14.90 8.41 5.58
N LEU A 96 -15.61 7.66 4.73
CA LEU A 96 -15.71 7.98 3.31
C LEU A 96 -16.65 9.20 3.20
N GLY A 97 -16.08 10.40 3.25
CA GLY A 97 -16.80 11.65 3.07
C GLY A 97 -15.84 12.81 3.24
N PHE A 98 -15.52 13.50 2.14
CA PHE A 98 -14.74 14.73 2.18
C PHE A 98 -15.59 15.88 1.65
N ALA A 99 -15.59 16.97 2.41
CA ALA A 99 -16.09 18.26 1.94
C ALA A 99 -15.05 18.86 0.99
N LYS A 100 -15.48 19.70 0.04
CA LYS A 100 -14.62 20.24 -1.02
C LYS A 100 -13.52 21.16 -0.47
N GLU A 101 -13.66 21.59 0.78
CA GLU A 101 -12.77 22.48 1.51
C GLU A 101 -11.52 21.80 2.11
N ASP A 102 -11.46 20.47 2.19
CA ASP A 102 -10.32 19.72 2.79
C ASP A 102 -9.19 19.39 1.79
N ILE A 103 -9.21 19.98 0.59
CA ILE A 103 -8.19 19.74 -0.44
C ILE A 103 -6.94 20.55 -0.09
N VAL A 104 -6.05 19.94 0.69
CA VAL A 104 -4.70 20.46 0.91
C VAL A 104 -3.90 20.29 -0.38
N GLU A 105 -3.14 21.32 -0.75
CA GLU A 105 -2.26 21.26 -1.91
C GLU A 105 -1.24 20.11 -1.74
N PHE A 106 -1.11 19.28 -2.76
CA PHE A 106 -0.27 18.08 -2.69
C PHE A 106 1.22 18.46 -2.69
N ASP A 107 1.82 18.52 -1.49
CA ASP A 107 3.27 18.68 -1.34
C ASP A 107 4.00 17.35 -1.54
N MET A 108 4.35 17.06 -2.79
CA MET A 108 5.09 15.85 -3.16
C MET A 108 6.41 15.69 -2.39
N ARG A 109 7.11 16.80 -2.11
CA ARG A 109 8.41 16.76 -1.45
C ARG A 109 8.24 16.42 0.03
N GLY A 110 7.33 17.11 0.72
CA GLY A 110 7.01 16.85 2.12
C GLY A 110 6.50 15.43 2.32
N THR A 111 5.56 14.97 1.48
CA THR A 111 5.08 13.58 1.51
C THR A 111 6.23 12.59 1.37
N TRP A 112 7.14 12.80 0.41
CA TRP A 112 8.25 11.86 0.19
C TRP A 112 9.24 11.87 1.35
N ALA A 113 9.57 13.03 1.90
CA ALA A 113 10.43 13.13 3.08
C ALA A 113 9.86 12.33 4.26
N ALA A 114 8.55 12.42 4.51
CA ALA A 114 7.87 11.62 5.54
C ALA A 114 7.89 10.11 5.24
N MET A 115 7.80 9.70 3.96
CA MET A 115 7.98 8.31 3.55
C MET A 115 9.40 7.82 3.84
N GLU A 116 10.42 8.64 3.56
CA GLU A 116 11.81 8.32 3.88
C GLU A 116 12.03 8.18 5.39
N ASP A 117 11.38 9.02 6.21
CA ASP A 117 11.44 8.88 7.67
C ASP A 117 10.82 7.57 8.15
N CYS A 118 9.70 7.14 7.55
CA CYS A 118 9.12 5.83 7.87
C CYS A 118 10.08 4.67 7.56
N PHE A 119 10.84 4.77 6.47
CA PHE A 119 11.89 3.80 6.14
C PHE A 119 13.03 3.86 7.17
N ARG A 120 13.53 5.05 7.52
CA ARG A 120 14.62 5.23 8.50
C ARG A 120 14.24 4.74 9.89
N LEU A 121 12.98 4.92 10.29
CA LEU A 121 12.43 4.44 11.56
C LEU A 121 12.20 2.91 11.57
N GLY A 122 12.45 2.20 10.47
CA GLY A 122 12.27 0.75 10.36
C GLY A 122 10.80 0.33 10.30
N LEU A 123 9.88 1.26 10.04
CA LEU A 123 8.44 0.98 9.95
C LEU A 123 8.13 0.20 8.66
N CYS A 124 8.89 0.42 7.59
CA CYS A 124 8.75 -0.30 6.33
C CYS A 124 10.12 -0.75 5.78
N LYS A 125 10.15 -1.92 5.12
CA LYS A 125 11.36 -2.46 4.48
C LYS A 125 11.67 -1.79 3.13
N SER A 126 10.70 -1.09 2.54
CA SER A 126 10.82 -0.40 1.25
C SER A 126 9.74 0.65 1.08
N ILE A 127 10.04 1.71 0.33
CA ILE A 127 9.09 2.77 -0.05
C ILE A 127 9.00 2.90 -1.57
N GLY A 128 7.84 3.31 -2.07
CA GLY A 128 7.57 3.44 -3.50
C GLY A 128 6.41 4.36 -3.77
N VAL A 129 6.09 4.50 -5.06
CA VAL A 129 4.99 5.33 -5.57
C VAL A 129 4.01 4.48 -6.38
N SER A 130 2.84 5.03 -6.66
CA SER A 130 1.84 4.41 -7.52
C SER A 130 1.30 5.47 -8.48
N ASN A 131 1.12 5.11 -9.74
CA ASN A 131 0.56 5.97 -10.79
C ASN A 131 1.38 7.25 -11.07
N TYR A 132 2.70 7.23 -10.90
CA TYR A 132 3.55 8.37 -11.25
C TYR A 132 3.92 8.32 -12.74
N GLY A 133 3.59 9.38 -13.47
CA GLY A 133 4.10 9.59 -14.84
C GLY A 133 5.58 10.00 -14.84
N PRO A 134 6.27 9.93 -16.00
CA PRO A 134 7.71 10.20 -16.11
C PRO A 134 8.13 11.57 -15.55
N ALA A 135 7.38 12.62 -15.86
CA ALA A 135 7.68 13.97 -15.40
C ALA A 135 7.60 14.09 -13.87
N LYS A 136 6.55 13.51 -13.26
CA LYS A 136 6.36 13.52 -11.81
C LYS A 136 7.43 12.69 -11.10
N LEU A 137 7.80 11.54 -11.68
CA LEU A 137 8.88 10.70 -11.17
C LEU A 137 10.24 11.42 -11.25
N HIS A 138 10.51 12.12 -12.36
CA HIS A 138 11.73 12.90 -12.50
C HIS A 138 11.82 14.01 -11.44
N GLN A 139 10.74 14.76 -11.24
CA GLN A 139 10.67 15.80 -10.21
C GLN A 139 10.85 15.22 -8.80
N LEU A 140 10.30 14.04 -8.51
CA LEU A 140 10.51 13.35 -7.24
C LEU A 140 11.99 12.98 -7.04
N LEU A 141 12.62 12.39 -8.07
CA LEU A 141 14.01 11.94 -8.01
C LEU A 141 15.01 13.09 -7.82
N GLN A 142 14.67 14.31 -8.20
CA GLN A 142 15.50 15.49 -7.94
C GLN A 142 15.61 15.82 -6.45
N HIS A 143 14.72 15.29 -5.61
CA HIS A 143 14.60 15.64 -4.20
C HIS A 143 14.65 14.44 -3.27
N ALA A 144 14.51 13.23 -3.82
CA ALA A 144 14.58 11.98 -3.09
C ALA A 144 16.02 11.68 -2.66
N THR A 145 16.22 11.52 -1.35
CA THR A 145 17.46 10.95 -0.80
C THR A 145 17.45 9.44 -0.99
N ILE A 146 16.29 8.81 -0.77
CA ILE A 146 16.04 7.39 -1.00
C ILE A 146 15.15 7.28 -2.23
N PRO A 147 15.61 6.70 -3.35
CA PRO A 147 14.78 6.57 -4.55
C PRO A 147 13.63 5.59 -4.33
N PRO A 148 12.47 5.80 -4.98
CA PRO A 148 11.36 4.87 -4.90
C PRO A 148 11.76 3.50 -5.46
N ALA A 149 11.58 2.44 -4.68
CA ALA A 149 11.90 1.08 -5.08
C ALA A 149 10.93 0.53 -6.15
N VAL A 150 9.70 1.06 -6.19
CA VAL A 150 8.67 0.65 -7.15
C VAL A 150 7.80 1.83 -7.56
N ASN A 151 7.30 1.80 -8.80
CA ASN A 151 6.19 2.61 -9.27
C ASN A 151 5.07 1.69 -9.76
N GLN A 152 4.05 1.45 -8.93
CA GLN A 152 2.94 0.56 -9.29
C GLN A 152 2.03 1.27 -10.32
N VAL A 153 1.94 0.73 -11.53
CA VAL A 153 1.12 1.27 -12.61
C VAL A 153 0.20 0.19 -13.19
N GLY A 154 -1.02 0.57 -13.56
CA GLY A 154 -1.96 -0.37 -14.18
C GLY A 154 -1.48 -0.78 -15.58
N LEU A 155 -1.31 -2.09 -15.80
CA LEU A 155 -1.15 -2.69 -17.12
C LEU A 155 -2.41 -3.50 -17.44
N PHE A 156 -3.30 -2.90 -18.22
CA PHE A 156 -4.40 -3.58 -18.90
C PHE A 156 -4.17 -3.45 -20.42
N PRO A 157 -4.62 -4.37 -21.30
CA PRO A 157 -4.25 -4.40 -22.72
C PRO A 157 -4.38 -3.10 -23.55
N PRO A 158 -5.31 -2.15 -23.30
CA PRO A 158 -5.28 -0.85 -23.99
C PRO A 158 -4.21 0.12 -23.43
N CYS A 159 -3.72 -0.09 -22.20
CA CYS A 159 -2.67 0.71 -21.56
C CYS A 159 -1.27 0.13 -21.85
N ARG A 160 -0.88 0.08 -23.12
CA ARG A 160 0.56 0.11 -23.46
C ARG A 160 1.04 1.53 -23.18
N HIS A 161 1.94 1.69 -22.20
CA HIS A 161 2.78 2.89 -22.12
C HIS A 161 3.56 2.97 -23.44
N ARG A 162 3.08 3.83 -24.34
CA ARG A 162 3.66 4.05 -25.65
C ARG A 162 4.85 4.99 -25.47
N TYR A 163 5.97 4.46 -25.01
CA TYR A 163 7.25 5.15 -25.14
C TYR A 163 7.79 4.84 -26.54
N PRO A 164 7.89 5.81 -27.47
CA PRO A 164 8.72 5.63 -28.64
C PRO A 164 10.17 5.63 -28.16
N CYS A 165 10.87 4.52 -28.35
CA CYS A 165 12.32 4.55 -28.39
C CYS A 165 12.71 5.36 -29.64
N GLY A 166 13.36 6.49 -29.45
CA GLY A 166 13.94 7.34 -30.49
C GLY A 166 15.17 8.01 -29.93
#